data_AF-A0A6A3DPP3-F1
#
_entry.id   AF-A0A6A3DPP3-F1
#
_cell.length_a   1.000
_cell.length_b   1.000
_cell.length_c   1.000
_cell.angle_alpha   90.00
_cell.angle_beta   90.00
_cell.angle_gamma   90.00
#
_symmetry.space_group_name_H-M   'P 1'
#
loop_
_entity.id
_entity.type
_entity.pdbx_description
1 polymer ?
#
loop_
_entity_poly.entity_id
_entity_poly.type
_entity_poly.pdbx_seq_one_letter_code
_entity_poly.pdbx_strand_id
1 'polypeptide(L)'
;MYINKYGWDWVSQLVQQNASFNRGTNVARDLVASGEKAIGVGCSVRGNSLAFVTNGTEYLAWGQRMGILSKAKHPAAAKLFMNWIISEEAQATLVANSPRTDINTNKPWDIPEGNMAAFPKFMEDRATAEEWRQKFSLYIGEVQGKPSPGWLGLHPGKQ
;
A
#
# COMPACT_ATOMS: atom_id res chain seq x y z
N MET A 1 14.11 1.26 4.63
CA MET A 1 13.35 2.42 4.11
C MET A 1 14.28 3.26 3.24
N TYR A 2 13.92 3.51 1.99
CA TYR A 2 14.80 4.04 0.94
C TYR A 2 15.64 5.28 1.31
N ILE A 3 15.06 6.23 2.05
CA ILE A 3 15.78 7.43 2.51
C ILE A 3 16.96 7.08 3.42
N ASN A 4 16.81 6.08 4.30
CA ASN A 4 17.90 5.66 5.18
C ASN A 4 19.03 4.97 4.40
N LYS A 5 18.72 4.36 3.25
CA LYS A 5 19.68 3.62 2.43
C LYS A 5 20.37 4.50 1.38
N TYR A 6 19.62 5.41 0.75
CA TYR A 6 20.06 6.18 -0.41
C TYR A 6 20.13 7.69 -0.16
N GLY A 7 19.65 8.17 0.99
CA GLY A 7 19.65 9.58 1.34
C GLY A 7 18.61 10.41 0.56
N TRP A 8 18.58 11.72 0.85
CA TRP A 8 17.67 12.66 0.19
C TRP A 8 18.11 13.03 -1.23
N ASP A 9 19.40 12.87 -1.56
CA ASP A 9 19.91 13.09 -2.92
C ASP A 9 19.24 12.17 -3.93
N TRP A 10 18.91 10.94 -3.52
CA TRP A 10 18.14 10.01 -4.34
C TRP A 10 16.76 10.55 -4.70
N VAL A 11 16.06 11.20 -3.75
CA VAL A 11 14.76 11.85 -4.02
C VAL A 11 14.95 13.01 -4.98
N SER A 12 16.00 13.82 -4.76
CA SER A 12 16.32 14.93 -5.65
C SER A 12 16.58 14.47 -7.09
N GLN A 13 17.26 13.35 -7.29
CA GLN A 13 17.48 12.77 -8.62
C GLN A 13 16.21 12.17 -9.21
N LEU A 14 15.36 11.54 -8.38
CA LEU A 14 14.09 10.97 -8.82
C LEU A 14 13.15 12.04 -9.39
N VAL A 15 13.02 13.20 -8.71
CA VAL A 15 12.15 14.28 -9.19
C VAL A 15 12.64 14.91 -10.49
N GLN A 16 13.93 14.78 -10.82
CA GLN A 16 14.50 15.24 -12.10
C GLN A 16 14.16 14.33 -13.28
N GLN A 17 13.64 13.12 -13.06
CA GLN A 17 13.28 12.16 -14.12
C GLN A 17 11.93 12.47 -14.81
N ASN A 18 11.37 13.67 -14.62
CA ASN A 18 10.04 14.07 -15.11
C ASN A 18 8.94 13.07 -14.74
N ALA A 19 9.00 12.54 -13.51
CA ALA A 19 8.02 11.60 -12.99
C ALA A 19 6.66 12.28 -12.77
N SER A 20 5.57 11.57 -13.08
CA SER A 20 4.22 12.04 -12.80
C SER A 20 3.78 11.64 -11.39
N PHE A 21 3.55 12.62 -10.52
CA PHE A 21 3.03 12.39 -9.17
C PHE A 21 1.50 12.55 -9.16
N ASN A 22 0.80 11.47 -8.81
CA ASN A 22 -0.66 11.41 -8.87
C ASN A 22 -1.26 10.99 -7.52
N ARG A 23 -2.47 11.48 -7.22
CA ARG A 23 -3.26 10.98 -6.09
C ARG A 23 -3.90 9.65 -6.43
N GLY A 24 -3.88 8.73 -5.47
CA GLY A 24 -4.42 7.39 -5.61
C GLY A 24 -3.36 6.42 -6.16
N THR A 25 -3.00 5.42 -5.36
CA THR A 25 -1.96 4.44 -5.73
C THR A 25 -2.36 3.54 -6.92
N ASN A 26 -3.64 3.51 -7.29
CA ASN A 26 -4.11 2.81 -8.50
C ASN A 26 -3.68 3.52 -9.79
N VAL A 27 -3.52 4.85 -9.78
CA VAL A 27 -3.25 5.62 -11.01
C VAL A 27 -1.95 5.20 -11.67
N ALA A 28 -0.90 4.98 -10.88
CA ALA A 28 0.38 4.49 -11.40
C ALA A 28 0.23 3.14 -12.11
N ARG A 29 -0.54 2.20 -11.54
CA ARG A 29 -0.84 0.91 -12.18
C ARG A 29 -1.65 1.10 -13.46
N ASP A 30 -2.68 1.95 -13.41
CA ASP A 30 -3.62 2.13 -14.52
C ASP A 30 -2.92 2.77 -15.74
N LEU A 31 -2.00 3.73 -15.52
CA LEU A 31 -1.18 4.34 -16.56
C LEU A 31 -0.17 3.38 -17.18
N VAL A 32 0.34 2.41 -16.41
CA VAL A 32 1.21 1.36 -16.96
C VAL A 32 0.38 0.35 -17.75
N ALA A 33 -0.79 -0.04 -17.22
CA ALA A 33 -1.69 -0.96 -17.90
C ALA A 33 -2.20 -0.42 -19.25
N SER A 34 -2.37 0.90 -19.38
CA SER A 34 -2.76 1.55 -20.64
C SER A 34 -1.61 1.74 -21.63
N GLY A 35 -0.36 1.53 -21.20
CA GLY A 35 0.84 1.80 -22.01
C GLY A 35 1.26 3.27 -22.05
N GLU A 36 0.59 4.16 -21.30
CA GLU A 36 0.95 5.58 -21.23
C GLU A 36 2.26 5.81 -20.46
N LYS A 37 2.55 4.95 -19.49
CA LYS A 37 3.81 4.94 -18.73
C LYS A 37 4.46 3.56 -18.78
N ALA A 38 5.78 3.51 -18.87
CA ALA A 38 6.52 2.24 -18.86
C ALA A 38 6.69 1.66 -17.44
N ILE A 39 6.74 2.52 -16.41
CA ILE A 39 7.07 2.14 -15.03
C ILE A 39 6.13 2.87 -14.07
N GLY A 40 5.61 2.14 -13.08
CA GLY A 40 4.84 2.66 -11.96
C GLY A 40 5.51 2.27 -10.64
N VAL A 41 5.62 3.21 -9.71
CA VAL A 41 6.24 3.02 -8.39
C VAL A 41 5.19 3.28 -7.30
N GLY A 42 5.23 2.50 -6.22
CA GLY A 42 4.30 2.68 -5.08
C GLY A 42 2.89 2.15 -5.33
N CYS A 43 2.72 1.22 -6.27
CA CYS A 43 1.45 0.58 -6.58
C CYS A 43 1.54 -0.95 -6.44
N SER A 44 0.40 -1.60 -6.21
CA SER A 44 0.26 -3.06 -6.32
C SER A 44 -0.15 -3.46 -7.73
N VAL A 45 0.36 -4.58 -8.24
CA VAL A 45 -0.14 -5.18 -9.49
C VAL A 45 -1.40 -5.99 -9.25
N ARG A 46 -2.27 -6.08 -10.26
CA ARG A 46 -3.42 -6.99 -10.32
C ARG A 46 -3.53 -7.56 -11.73
N GLY A 47 -3.88 -8.83 -11.85
CA GLY A 47 -3.99 -9.52 -13.13
C GLY A 47 -2.63 -9.87 -13.74
N ASN A 48 -2.64 -10.40 -14.96
CA ASN A 48 -1.47 -11.05 -15.58
C ASN A 48 -0.69 -10.16 -16.57
N SER A 49 -1.18 -8.95 -16.87
CA SER A 49 -0.54 -8.06 -17.86
C SER A 49 0.58 -7.18 -17.27
N LEU A 50 0.74 -7.18 -15.94
CA LEU A 50 1.73 -6.38 -15.23
C LEU A 50 2.58 -7.28 -14.33
N ALA A 51 3.89 -7.04 -14.31
CA ALA A 51 4.81 -7.72 -13.41
C ALA A 51 5.17 -6.81 -12.23
N PHE A 52 5.14 -7.36 -11.02
CA PHE A 52 5.78 -6.72 -9.87
C PHE A 52 7.28 -7.04 -9.93
N VAL A 53 8.13 -6.02 -9.95
CA VAL A 53 9.57 -6.19 -10.10
C VAL A 53 10.26 -5.80 -8.79
N THR A 54 10.95 -6.77 -8.19
CA THR A 54 11.85 -6.55 -7.05
C THR A 54 13.19 -7.18 -7.39
N ASN A 55 14.23 -6.38 -7.61
CA ASN A 55 15.55 -6.89 -7.98
C ASN A 55 16.49 -6.93 -6.76
N GLY A 56 16.09 -7.63 -5.70
CA GLY A 56 16.79 -7.59 -4.40
C GLY A 56 16.78 -6.20 -3.73
N THR A 57 15.93 -5.31 -4.23
CA THR A 57 15.72 -3.97 -3.68
C THR A 57 14.61 -4.00 -2.65
N GLU A 58 14.72 -3.13 -1.64
CA GLU A 58 13.67 -2.95 -0.64
C GLU A 58 12.33 -2.65 -1.32
N TYR A 59 11.25 -3.18 -0.77
CA TYR A 59 9.87 -2.86 -1.11
C TYR A 59 9.03 -2.77 0.18
N LEU A 60 7.82 -2.27 0.04
CA LEU A 60 6.90 -2.11 1.16
C LEU A 60 5.83 -3.21 1.12
N ALA A 61 5.76 -4.02 2.16
CA ALA A 61 4.69 -4.97 2.42
C ALA A 61 4.17 -4.82 3.85
N TRP A 62 2.90 -5.14 4.07
CA TRP A 62 2.30 -5.21 5.41
C TRP A 62 1.04 -6.09 5.39
N GLY A 63 0.66 -6.61 6.55
CA GLY A 63 -0.64 -7.26 6.72
C GLY A 63 -1.73 -6.22 6.93
N GLN A 64 -2.68 -6.11 6.00
CA GLN A 64 -3.83 -5.23 6.15
C GLN A 64 -4.63 -5.64 7.40
N ARG A 65 -4.80 -4.70 8.33
CA ARG A 65 -5.48 -4.96 9.62
C ARG A 65 -6.98 -4.76 9.47
N MET A 66 -7.75 -5.66 10.06
CA MET A 66 -9.22 -5.58 10.13
C MET A 66 -9.67 -5.76 11.58
N GLY A 67 -10.77 -5.11 11.95
CA GLY A 67 -11.34 -5.19 13.30
C GLY A 67 -12.85 -4.98 13.29
N ILE A 68 -13.54 -5.66 14.19
CA ILE A 68 -14.98 -5.49 14.40
C ILE A 68 -15.18 -4.41 15.46
N LEU A 69 -15.94 -3.36 15.12
CA LEU A 69 -16.30 -2.33 16.09
C LEU A 69 -17.18 -2.93 17.19
N SER A 70 -16.91 -2.59 18.46
CA SER A 70 -17.66 -3.10 19.62
C SER A 70 -19.16 -2.78 19.57
N LYS A 71 -19.55 -1.71 18.87
CA LYS A 71 -20.93 -1.26 18.65
C LYS A 71 -21.43 -1.51 17.22
N ALA A 72 -20.87 -2.50 16.50
CA ALA A 72 -21.33 -2.84 15.17
C ALA A 72 -22.83 -3.21 15.19
N LYS A 73 -23.63 -2.64 14.28
CA LYS A 73 -25.08 -2.94 14.18
C LYS A 73 -25.36 -4.40 13.83
N HIS A 74 -24.44 -5.05 13.12
CA HIS A 74 -24.57 -6.45 12.67
C HIS A 74 -23.32 -7.25 13.09
N PRO A 75 -23.14 -7.55 14.40
CA PRO A 75 -21.93 -8.20 14.89
C PRO A 75 -21.78 -9.63 14.38
N ALA A 76 -22.90 -10.35 14.17
CA ALA A 76 -22.88 -11.68 13.57
C ALA A 76 -22.38 -11.66 12.11
N ALA A 77 -22.87 -10.72 11.31
CA ALA A 77 -22.42 -10.54 9.93
C ALA A 77 -20.94 -10.11 9.85
N ALA A 78 -20.50 -9.23 10.77
CA ALA A 78 -19.10 -8.84 10.86
C ALA A 78 -18.17 -10.03 11.21
N LYS A 79 -18.59 -10.89 12.14
CA LYS A 79 -17.87 -12.14 12.47
C LYS A 79 -17.85 -13.11 11.28
N LEU A 80 -18.97 -13.25 10.57
CA LEU A 80 -19.04 -14.07 9.37
C LEU A 80 -18.05 -13.57 8.30
N PHE A 81 -18.01 -12.25 8.06
CA PHE A 81 -17.04 -11.66 7.13
C PHE A 81 -15.60 -11.91 7.55
N MET A 82 -15.27 -11.70 8.84
CA MET A 82 -13.92 -11.96 9.36
C MET A 82 -13.52 -13.43 9.22
N ASN A 83 -14.43 -14.37 9.49
CA ASN A 83 -14.17 -15.80 9.30
C ASN A 83 -14.01 -16.16 7.82
N TRP A 84 -14.83 -15.58 6.95
CA TRP A 84 -14.77 -15.81 5.51
C TRP A 84 -13.47 -15.28 4.91
N ILE A 85 -13.03 -14.05 5.23
CA ILE A 85 -11.84 -13.47 4.61
C ILE A 85 -10.55 -14.20 5.02
N ILE A 86 -10.51 -14.89 6.16
CA ILE A 86 -9.38 -15.76 6.56
C ILE A 86 -9.56 -17.23 6.18
N SER A 87 -10.68 -17.59 5.54
CA SER A 87 -10.92 -18.97 5.10
C SER A 87 -9.86 -19.39 4.09
N GLU A 88 -9.71 -20.70 3.90
CA GLU A 88 -8.76 -21.22 2.91
C GLU A 88 -9.15 -20.80 1.50
N GLU A 89 -10.44 -20.90 1.19
CA GLU A 89 -11.02 -20.46 -0.09
C GLU A 89 -10.68 -19.00 -0.40
N ALA A 90 -10.97 -18.07 0.51
CA ALA A 90 -10.72 -16.65 0.29
C ALA A 90 -9.21 -16.35 0.21
N GLN A 91 -8.40 -16.98 1.05
CA GLN A 91 -6.96 -16.75 1.07
C GLN A 91 -6.25 -17.35 -0.15
N ALA A 92 -6.73 -18.47 -0.70
CA ALA A 92 -6.17 -19.10 -1.88
C ALA A 92 -6.59 -18.40 -3.20
N THR A 93 -7.73 -17.70 -3.22
CA THR A 93 -8.29 -17.12 -4.45
C THR A 93 -8.19 -15.60 -4.54
N LEU A 94 -8.24 -14.87 -3.42
CA LEU A 94 -8.34 -13.41 -3.42
C LEU A 94 -7.05 -12.69 -3.05
N VAL A 95 -6.13 -13.39 -2.37
CA VAL A 95 -4.96 -12.76 -1.74
C VAL A 95 -3.69 -13.28 -2.40
N ALA A 96 -2.87 -12.37 -2.93
CA ALA A 96 -1.61 -12.74 -3.56
C ALA A 96 -0.58 -13.31 -2.57
N ASN A 97 -0.63 -12.86 -1.30
CA ASN A 97 0.24 -13.29 -0.21
C ASN A 97 -0.59 -13.48 1.06
N SER A 98 -0.99 -14.73 1.34
CA SER A 98 -1.78 -15.07 2.54
C SER A 98 -1.03 -14.77 3.86
N PRO A 99 -1.71 -14.29 4.92
CA PRO A 99 -1.14 -14.23 6.25
C PRO A 99 -1.19 -15.60 6.97
N ARG A 100 -1.87 -16.60 6.40
CA ARG A 100 -1.92 -17.95 6.97
C ARG A 100 -0.64 -18.72 6.68
N THR A 101 -0.14 -19.41 7.71
CA THR A 101 1.13 -20.16 7.64
C THR A 101 1.03 -21.50 6.92
N ASP A 102 -0.18 -21.96 6.61
CA ASP A 102 -0.46 -23.25 6.00
C ASP A 102 -0.78 -23.18 4.49
N ILE A 103 -0.92 -21.97 3.92
CA ILE A 103 -1.22 -21.77 2.49
C ILE A 103 0.04 -21.40 1.68
N ASN A 104 0.92 -20.56 2.23
CA ASN A 104 2.11 -20.10 1.51
C ASN A 104 3.34 -20.93 1.88
N THR A 105 4.07 -21.40 0.86
CA THR A 105 5.40 -21.99 1.04
C THR A 105 6.42 -20.95 1.50
N ASN A 106 6.34 -19.73 0.95
CA ASN A 106 7.19 -18.59 1.31
C ASN A 106 6.38 -17.59 2.14
N LYS A 107 6.78 -17.37 3.39
CA LYS A 107 6.07 -16.47 4.28
C LYS A 107 6.47 -15.02 3.97
N PRO A 108 5.51 -14.09 3.81
CA PRO A 108 5.83 -12.71 3.46
C PRO A 108 6.74 -11.99 4.47
N TRP A 109 6.69 -12.38 5.75
CA TRP A 109 7.53 -11.79 6.81
C TRP A 109 8.94 -12.39 6.88
N ASP A 110 9.23 -13.47 6.15
CA ASP A 110 10.57 -14.02 6.04
C ASP A 110 11.40 -13.31 4.95
N ILE A 111 10.81 -12.36 4.20
CA ILE A 111 11.47 -11.58 3.15
C ILE A 111 11.98 -10.26 3.74
N PRO A 112 13.30 -10.10 4.01
CA PRO A 112 13.84 -8.90 4.66
C PRO A 112 13.56 -7.63 3.85
N GLU A 113 13.66 -7.71 2.52
CA GLU A 113 13.45 -6.59 1.60
C GLU A 113 12.02 -6.05 1.67
N GLY A 114 11.04 -6.85 2.10
CA GLY A 114 9.63 -6.45 2.18
C GLY A 114 9.30 -5.51 3.34
N ASN A 115 10.23 -5.28 4.28
CA ASN A 115 10.09 -4.33 5.39
C ASN A 115 8.82 -4.51 6.25
N MET A 116 8.25 -5.73 6.32
CA MET A 116 6.95 -5.98 6.96
C MET A 116 6.89 -5.58 8.43
N ALA A 117 7.96 -5.83 9.19
CA ALA A 117 8.04 -5.46 10.60
C ALA A 117 8.42 -3.98 10.81
N ALA A 118 9.11 -3.37 9.84
CA ALA A 118 9.59 -1.99 9.94
C ALA A 118 8.46 -0.98 9.68
N PHE A 119 7.54 -1.29 8.76
CA PHE A 119 6.48 -0.35 8.39
C PHE A 119 5.53 0.02 9.55
N PRO A 120 5.01 -0.92 10.36
CA PRO A 120 4.19 -0.56 11.52
C PRO A 120 4.93 0.32 12.52
N LYS A 121 6.21 0.02 12.80
CA LYS A 121 7.05 0.82 13.71
C LYS A 121 7.23 2.26 13.20
N PHE A 122 7.47 2.42 11.90
CA PHE A 122 7.50 3.76 11.27
C PHE A 122 6.15 4.47 11.39
N MET A 123 5.05 3.76 11.19
CA MET A 123 3.71 4.36 11.26
C MET A 123 3.28 4.73 12.68
N GLU A 124 3.83 4.07 13.70
CA GLU A 124 3.64 4.38 15.13
C GLU A 124 4.38 5.67 15.53
N ASP A 125 5.56 5.94 14.95
CA ASP A 125 6.25 7.22 15.11
C ASP A 125 5.64 8.30 14.22
N ARG A 126 4.61 8.97 14.75
CA ARG A 126 3.89 10.02 14.03
C ARG A 126 4.74 11.25 13.77
N ALA A 127 5.73 11.55 14.60
CA ALA A 127 6.59 12.72 14.45
C ALA A 127 7.52 12.54 13.24
N THR A 128 8.24 11.42 13.19
CA THR A 128 9.13 11.09 12.07
C THR A 128 8.34 10.96 10.76
N ALA A 129 7.18 10.29 10.79
CA ALA A 129 6.34 10.15 9.60
C ALA A 129 5.86 11.51 9.05
N GLU A 130 5.52 12.44 9.94
CA GLU A 130 5.10 13.80 9.56
C GLU A 130 6.27 14.63 9.03
N GLU A 131 7.44 14.59 9.68
CA GLU A 131 8.65 15.26 9.21
C GLU A 131 9.01 14.80 7.79
N TRP A 132 9.00 13.49 7.56
CA TRP A 132 9.30 12.93 6.24
C TRP A 132 8.27 13.36 5.21
N ARG A 133 6.98 13.36 5.56
CA ARG A 133 5.91 13.84 4.67
C ARG A 133 6.15 15.29 4.25
N GLN A 134 6.45 16.18 5.20
CA GLN A 134 6.74 17.59 4.90
C GLN A 134 7.97 17.73 4.03
N LYS A 135 9.04 16.99 4.34
CA LYS A 135 10.27 17.04 3.55
C LYS A 135 10.07 16.54 2.13
N PHE A 136 9.31 15.46 1.91
CA PHE A 136 8.93 15.04 0.56
C PHE A 136 8.18 16.11 -0.21
N SER A 137 7.27 16.86 0.44
CA SER A 137 6.55 17.97 -0.21
C SER A 137 7.48 19.11 -0.66
N LEU A 138 8.64 19.31 -0.03
CA LEU A 138 9.64 20.26 -0.51
C LEU A 138 10.31 19.83 -1.83
N TYR A 139 10.43 18.52 -2.09
CA TYR A 139 11.01 17.99 -3.33
C TYR A 139 9.96 17.78 -4.43
N ILE A 140 8.79 17.25 -4.06
CA ILE A 140 7.75 16.79 -5.00
C ILE A 140 6.73 17.90 -5.28
N GLY A 141 6.57 18.84 -4.35
CA GLY A 141 5.48 19.81 -4.32
C GLY A 141 4.29 19.33 -3.49
N GLU A 142 3.32 20.23 -3.33
CA GLU A 142 2.06 19.92 -2.66
C GLU A 142 1.22 18.93 -3.47
N VAL A 143 0.43 18.11 -2.77
CA VAL A 143 -0.44 17.11 -3.39
C VAL A 143 -1.55 17.79 -4.21
N GLN A 144 -1.52 17.59 -5.53
CA GLN A 144 -2.51 18.16 -6.45
C GLN A 144 -3.61 17.16 -6.84
N GLY A 145 -4.76 17.69 -7.28
CA GLY A 145 -5.89 16.91 -7.79
C GLY A 145 -6.90 16.46 -6.73
N LYS A 146 -8.08 16.03 -7.19
CA LYS A 146 -9.18 15.58 -6.32
C LYS A 146 -8.84 14.25 -5.61
N PRO A 147 -9.39 13.99 -4.42
CA PRO A 147 -9.27 12.68 -3.79
C PRO A 147 -9.89 11.62 -4.70
N SER A 148 -9.15 10.54 -4.99
CA SER A 148 -9.66 9.47 -5.87
C SER A 148 -10.93 8.78 -5.37
N PRO A 149 -11.19 8.64 -4.05
CA PRO A 149 -12.48 8.14 -3.55
C PRO A 149 -13.60 9.19 -3.55
N GLY A 150 -13.34 10.43 -4.00
CA GLY A 150 -14.25 11.56 -3.86
C GLY A 150 -14.28 12.16 -2.44
N TRP A 151 -15.31 12.95 -2.14
CA TRP A 151 -15.55 13.54 -0.82
C TRP A 151 -16.77 12.90 -0.17
N LEU A 152 -16.52 11.95 0.74
CA LEU A 152 -17.56 11.13 1.37
C LEU A 152 -18.29 11.82 2.54
N GLY A 153 -17.74 12.93 3.04
CA GLY A 153 -18.24 13.61 4.24
C GLY A 153 -18.05 12.81 5.53
N LEU A 154 -18.74 13.21 6.60
CA LEU A 154 -18.58 12.64 7.94
C LEU A 154 -19.34 11.32 8.16
N HIS A 155 -20.40 11.07 7.38
CA HIS A 155 -21.33 9.96 7.61
C HIS A 155 -21.71 9.22 6.30
N PRO A 156 -20.75 8.68 5.55
CA PRO A 156 -21.08 7.88 4.38
C PRO A 156 -21.94 6.68 4.77
N GLY A 157 -23.03 6.45 4.01
CA GLY A 157 -23.92 5.30 4.21
C GLY A 157 -24.93 5.46 5.36
N LYS A 158 -25.03 6.62 6.03
CA LYS A 158 -26.24 6.93 6.82
C LYS A 158 -27.37 7.28 5.86
N GLN A 159 -28.41 6.45 5.84
CA GLN A 159 -29.78 6.91 5.59
C GLN A 159 -30.36 7.40 6.91
#